data_AF-A0A0B2VQJ7-F1
#
_entry.id   AF-A0A0B2VQJ7-F1
#
_cell.length_a   1.000
_cell.length_b   1.000
_cell.length_c   1.000
_cell.angle_alpha   90.00
_cell.angle_beta   90.00
_cell.angle_gamma   90.00
#
_symmetry.space_group_name_H-M   'P 1'
#
loop_
_entity.id
_entity.type
_entity.pdbx_description
1 polymer ?
#
loop_
_entity_poly.entity_id
_entity_poly.type
_entity_poly.pdbx_seq_one_letter_code
_entity_poly.pdbx_strand_id
1 'polypeptide(L)'
;MYMCTRYVDDVLLNGRSTFTKETLDRFMENMDKLDKIQSQIFGITHSSIRDRIVVINETTMSMERPDQLPYLFEGDIILTDAQMQAVIRYAEEQLAAMQGKKMESRSPSAKTMISSLAMRWTTMPIPFTIDSNVDRNAVLAGIRLWQDVTCITFREVSGTSGHGSMLQFIKGNGCYSNIGRVSQGAQQISIGNGCTSLGTVAHEIG
;
A
#
# COMPACT_ATOMS: atom_id res chain seq x y z
N MET A 1 18.40 18.65 -8.06
CA MET A 1 17.22 18.67 -7.17
C MET A 1 15.87 18.48 -7.88
N TYR A 2 15.72 18.80 -9.19
CA TYR A 2 14.44 18.67 -9.94
C TYR A 2 14.17 17.30 -10.60
N MET A 3 15.17 16.41 -10.68
CA MET A 3 15.08 15.16 -11.43
C MET A 3 14.50 13.99 -10.59
N CYS A 4 14.59 14.08 -9.26
CA CYS A 4 14.19 13.01 -8.33
C CYS A 4 12.68 13.02 -8.00
N THR A 5 12.06 14.21 -7.87
CA THR A 5 10.59 14.33 -7.73
C THR A 5 9.89 13.77 -8.95
N ARG A 6 10.45 14.04 -10.14
CA ARG A 6 9.89 13.59 -11.41
C ARG A 6 9.82 12.06 -11.54
N TYR A 7 10.73 11.29 -10.95
CA TYR A 7 10.73 9.82 -11.08
C TYR A 7 9.66 9.13 -10.24
N VAL A 8 9.46 9.52 -8.97
CA VAL A 8 8.40 8.94 -8.13
C VAL A 8 7.03 9.37 -8.67
N ASP A 9 6.92 10.63 -9.06
CA ASP A 9 5.78 11.15 -9.81
C ASP A 9 5.56 10.33 -11.09
N ASP A 10 6.58 10.03 -11.88
CA ASP A 10 6.43 9.26 -13.10
C ASP A 10 6.10 7.78 -12.84
N VAL A 11 6.67 7.14 -11.82
CA VAL A 11 6.46 5.73 -11.49
C VAL A 11 5.08 5.48 -10.89
N LEU A 12 4.61 6.38 -10.03
CA LEU A 12 3.30 6.28 -9.39
C LEU A 12 2.25 7.01 -10.24
N LEU A 13 2.41 8.29 -10.56
CA LEU A 13 1.37 9.04 -11.29
C LEU A 13 1.19 8.60 -12.75
N ASN A 14 2.24 8.14 -13.48
CA ASN A 14 2.06 7.70 -14.88
C ASN A 14 1.61 6.23 -15.04
N GLY A 15 1.39 5.50 -13.93
CA GLY A 15 0.98 4.09 -13.93
C GLY A 15 -0.51 3.83 -13.73
N ARG A 16 -1.37 4.86 -13.74
CA ARG A 16 -2.72 4.83 -13.14
C ARG A 16 -2.64 4.51 -11.64
N SER A 17 -1.87 5.26 -10.85
CA SER A 17 -1.86 5.09 -9.39
C SER A 17 -3.09 5.72 -8.72
N THR A 18 -3.34 5.29 -7.49
CA THR A 18 -4.40 5.75 -6.59
C THR A 18 -4.13 7.19 -6.09
N PHE A 19 -2.90 7.69 -6.28
CA PHE A 19 -2.50 9.02 -5.83
C PHE A 19 -2.73 10.11 -6.88
N THR A 20 -3.23 11.27 -6.44
CA THR A 20 -2.91 12.57 -7.05
C THR A 20 -1.53 13.03 -6.61
N LYS A 21 -0.94 14.01 -7.30
CA LYS A 21 0.36 14.57 -6.92
C LYS A 21 0.38 15.06 -5.47
N GLU A 22 -0.64 15.79 -5.04
CA GLU A 22 -0.73 16.32 -3.67
C GLU A 22 -0.85 15.20 -2.63
N THR A 23 -1.61 14.13 -2.95
CA THR A 23 -1.74 12.98 -2.06
C THR A 23 -0.44 12.15 -2.00
N LEU A 24 0.30 12.08 -3.10
CA LEU A 24 1.60 11.41 -3.17
C LEU A 24 2.64 12.14 -2.34
N ASP A 25 2.76 13.46 -2.51
CA ASP A 25 3.70 14.28 -1.73
C ASP A 25 3.45 14.13 -0.23
N ARG A 26 2.18 14.23 0.20
CA ARG A 26 1.79 14.03 1.59
C ARG A 26 2.08 12.60 2.09
N PHE A 27 1.84 11.58 1.27
CA PHE A 27 2.17 10.20 1.61
C PHE A 27 3.67 10.02 1.84
N MET A 28 4.50 10.54 0.93
CA MET A 28 5.96 10.48 1.03
C MET A 28 6.50 11.23 2.26
N GLU A 29 5.95 12.40 2.57
CA GLU A 29 6.31 13.16 3.78
C GLU A 29 5.99 12.38 5.06
N ASN A 30 4.82 11.74 5.11
CA ASN A 30 4.44 10.92 6.25
C ASN A 30 5.31 9.66 6.38
N MET A 31 5.66 9.03 5.27
CA MET A 31 6.58 7.89 5.25
C MET A 31 7.98 8.29 5.76
N ASP A 32 8.52 9.44 5.33
CA ASP A 32 9.81 9.95 5.83
C ASP A 32 9.74 10.30 7.33
N LYS A 33 8.60 10.85 7.79
CA LYS A 33 8.37 11.07 9.23
C LYS A 33 8.38 9.75 10.01
N LEU A 34 7.73 8.71 9.50
CA LEU A 34 7.70 7.40 10.13
C LEU A 34 9.10 6.76 10.19
N ASP A 35 9.85 6.81 9.08
CA ASP A 35 11.20 6.25 8.99
C ASP A 35 12.17 6.92 9.97
N LYS A 36 12.04 8.24 10.17
CA LYS A 36 12.78 8.99 11.21
C LYS A 36 12.50 8.47 12.61
N ILE A 37 11.23 8.25 12.96
CA ILE A 37 10.84 7.76 14.29
C ILE A 37 11.36 6.34 14.49
N GLN A 38 11.17 5.46 13.50
CA GLN A 38 11.65 4.08 13.56
C GLN A 38 13.17 4.01 13.66
N SER A 39 13.89 4.85 12.92
CA SER A 39 15.35 4.94 13.00
C SER A 39 15.84 5.29 14.41
N GLN A 40 15.13 6.19 15.12
CA GLN A 40 15.42 6.51 16.52
C GLN A 40 15.11 5.36 17.47
N ILE A 41 14.02 4.61 17.24
CA ILE A 41 13.65 3.43 18.03
C ILE A 41 14.69 2.32 17.89
N PHE A 42 15.15 2.05 16.66
CA PHE A 42 16.09 0.95 16.38
C PHE A 42 17.57 1.35 16.48
N GLY A 43 17.88 2.63 16.69
CA GLY A 43 19.25 3.12 16.78
C GLY A 43 20.04 3.04 15.47
N ILE A 44 19.36 3.16 14.32
CA ILE A 44 19.97 3.10 12.99
C ILE A 44 20.06 4.51 12.36
N THR A 45 20.99 4.69 11.42
CA THR A 45 21.13 5.95 10.69
C THR A 45 19.96 6.13 9.72
N HIS A 46 19.23 7.24 9.85
CA HIS A 46 18.16 7.60 8.93
C HIS A 46 18.73 8.15 7.61
N SER A 47 18.32 7.57 6.50
CA SER A 47 18.51 8.11 5.15
C SER A 47 17.14 8.46 4.58
N SER A 48 16.96 9.66 4.02
CA SER A 48 15.64 10.02 3.50
C SER A 48 15.19 9.03 2.42
N ILE A 49 13.89 8.79 2.34
CA ILE A 49 13.31 7.90 1.32
C ILE A 49 13.71 8.36 -0.08
N ARG A 50 13.80 9.69 -0.30
CA ARG A 50 14.23 10.27 -1.56
C ARG A 50 15.67 9.90 -1.91
N ASP A 51 16.58 9.91 -0.94
CA ASP A 51 17.99 9.54 -1.16
C ASP A 51 18.12 8.05 -1.52
N ARG A 52 17.33 7.18 -0.87
CA ARG A 52 17.32 5.73 -1.17
C ARG A 52 16.84 5.44 -2.58
N ILE A 53 15.87 6.20 -3.09
CA ILE A 53 15.33 6.04 -4.45
C ILE A 53 16.38 6.42 -5.51
N VAL A 54 17.22 7.43 -5.25
CA VAL A 54 18.29 7.84 -6.17
C VAL A 54 19.31 6.71 -6.39
N VAL A 55 19.70 6.01 -5.32
CA VAL A 55 20.67 4.90 -5.38
C VAL A 55 20.16 3.74 -6.25
N ILE A 56 18.85 3.47 -6.23
CA ILE A 56 18.24 2.40 -7.04
C ILE A 56 18.37 2.71 -8.54
N ASN A 57 18.30 3.98 -8.94
CA ASN A 57 18.44 4.39 -10.33
C ASN A 57 19.89 4.28 -10.85
N GLU A 58 20.90 4.43 -10.00
CA GLU A 58 22.32 4.36 -10.41
C GLU A 58 22.85 2.92 -10.47
N THR A 59 22.27 1.98 -9.72
CA THR A 59 22.87 0.64 -9.49
C THR A 59 22.19 -0.52 -10.19
N THR A 60 21.35 -0.28 -11.21
CA THR A 60 20.50 -1.26 -11.91
C THR A 60 19.22 -1.63 -11.13
N MET A 61 18.07 -1.37 -11.75
CA MET A 61 16.76 -1.92 -11.38
C MET A 61 16.77 -3.43 -11.59
N SER A 62 17.41 -4.17 -10.69
CA SER A 62 17.05 -5.56 -10.50
C SER A 62 15.67 -5.57 -9.84
N MET A 63 14.63 -5.84 -10.63
CA MET A 63 13.30 -6.21 -10.14
C MET A 63 13.34 -7.59 -9.46
N GLU A 64 14.31 -7.81 -8.56
CA GLU A 64 14.43 -9.09 -7.85
C GLU A 64 13.32 -9.25 -6.80
N ARG A 65 12.74 -8.14 -6.33
CA ARG A 65 11.70 -8.11 -5.31
C ARG A 65 10.66 -7.03 -5.61
N PRO A 66 9.73 -7.27 -6.54
CA PRO A 66 8.72 -6.29 -6.96
C PRO A 66 7.73 -5.92 -5.82
N ASP A 67 7.73 -6.69 -4.74
CA ASP A 67 7.01 -6.54 -3.47
C ASP A 67 7.77 -5.72 -2.41
N GLN A 68 9.01 -5.26 -2.68
CA GLN A 68 9.83 -4.52 -1.72
C GLN A 68 10.13 -3.10 -2.19
N LEU A 69 9.07 -2.34 -2.48
CA LEU A 69 9.16 -0.95 -2.89
C LEU A 69 9.53 -0.06 -1.70
N PRO A 70 10.69 0.62 -1.72
CA PRO A 70 11.24 1.33 -0.55
C PRO A 70 10.44 2.55 -0.12
N TYR A 71 9.46 2.96 -0.94
CA TYR A 71 8.60 4.12 -0.72
C TYR A 71 7.19 3.74 -0.26
N LEU A 72 6.84 2.45 -0.23
CA LEU A 72 5.58 1.96 0.33
C LEU A 72 5.79 1.48 1.76
N PHE A 73 4.70 1.45 2.54
CA PHE A 73 4.74 0.87 3.87
C PHE A 73 4.98 -0.64 3.75
N GLU A 74 5.91 -1.18 4.54
CA GLU A 74 6.31 -2.60 4.51
C GLU A 74 6.78 -3.16 3.14
N GLY A 75 6.87 -2.32 2.11
CA GLY A 75 7.33 -2.67 0.76
C GLY A 75 6.22 -2.71 -0.30
N ASP A 76 4.98 -2.95 0.11
CA ASP A 76 3.86 -3.29 -0.78
C ASP A 76 2.52 -2.68 -0.33
N ILE A 77 2.49 -1.94 0.77
CA ILE A 77 1.24 -1.41 1.32
C ILE A 77 1.10 0.09 1.06
N ILE A 78 -0.04 0.45 0.47
CA ILE A 78 -0.54 1.82 0.39
C ILE A 78 -1.50 2.09 1.55
N LEU A 79 -1.06 2.91 2.50
CA LEU A 79 -1.91 3.38 3.60
C LEU A 79 -2.70 4.62 3.21
N THR A 80 -3.96 4.66 3.63
CA THR A 80 -4.75 5.91 3.66
C THR A 80 -4.14 6.90 4.66
N ASP A 81 -4.45 8.19 4.52
CA ASP A 81 -3.98 9.22 5.47
C ASP A 81 -4.34 8.87 6.93
N ALA A 82 -5.56 8.36 7.16
CA ALA A 82 -6.01 7.99 8.50
C ALA A 82 -5.22 6.79 9.07
N GLN A 83 -4.94 5.78 8.24
CA GLN A 83 -4.11 4.65 8.63
C GLN A 83 -2.67 5.10 8.92
N MET A 84 -2.09 5.91 8.04
CA MET A 84 -0.75 6.46 8.20
C MET A 84 -0.59 7.24 9.51
N GLN A 85 -1.53 8.14 9.82
CA GLN A 85 -1.51 8.89 11.08
C GLN A 85 -1.62 7.97 12.30
N ALA A 86 -2.37 6.88 12.22
CA ALA A 86 -2.45 5.90 13.30
C ALA A 86 -1.11 5.17 13.51
N VAL A 87 -0.42 4.81 12.42
CA VAL A 87 0.92 4.19 12.47
C VAL A 87 1.95 5.15 13.05
N ILE A 88 1.99 6.39 12.58
CA ILE A 88 2.90 7.42 13.08
C ILE A 88 2.66 7.67 14.58
N ARG A 89 1.40 7.85 14.99
CA ARG A 89 1.07 8.05 16.41
C ARG A 89 1.54 6.88 17.27
N TYR A 90 1.32 5.65 16.82
CA TYR A 90 1.81 4.47 17.54
C TYR A 90 3.34 4.47 17.67
N ALA A 91 4.07 4.79 16.59
CA ALA A 91 5.53 4.89 16.63
C ALA A 91 6.01 6.01 17.58
N GLU A 92 5.34 7.17 17.59
CA GLU A 92 5.63 8.28 18.52
C GLU A 92 5.40 7.87 19.98
N GLU A 93 4.31 7.15 20.28
CA GLU A 93 4.01 6.61 21.61
C GLU A 93 5.12 5.64 22.08
N GLN A 94 5.58 4.75 21.20
CA GLN A 94 6.66 3.80 21.49
C GLN A 94 7.99 4.51 21.77
N LEU A 95 8.34 5.51 20.96
CA LEU A 95 9.54 6.31 21.18
C LEU A 95 9.46 7.10 22.50
N ALA A 96 8.30 7.67 22.82
CA ALA A 96 8.10 8.39 24.08
C ALA A 96 8.24 7.46 25.30
N ALA A 97 7.71 6.24 25.21
CA ALA A 97 7.85 5.21 26.24
C ALA A 97 9.33 4.82 26.45
N MET A 98 10.10 4.63 25.36
CA MET A 98 11.54 4.36 25.43
C MET A 98 12.32 5.52 26.08
N GLN A 99 11.89 6.76 25.87
CA GLN A 99 12.49 7.96 26.47
C GLN A 99 12.05 8.21 27.92
N GLY A 100 11.23 7.34 28.52
CA GLY A 100 10.75 7.49 29.89
C GLY A 100 9.81 8.67 30.11
N LYS A 101 9.22 9.22 29.04
CA LYS A 101 8.21 10.28 29.16
C LYS A 101 6.93 9.67 29.73
N LYS A 102 6.39 10.24 30.82
CA LYS A 102 5.09 9.85 31.38
C LYS A 102 4.00 10.09 30.32
N MET A 103 3.52 9.01 29.71
CA MET A 103 2.36 9.06 28.82
C MET A 103 1.10 9.15 29.70
N GLU A 104 0.23 10.13 29.41
CA GLU A 104 -1.12 10.14 29.99
C GLU A 104 -1.81 8.81 29.67
N SER A 105 -2.53 8.24 30.64
CA SER A 105 -3.23 6.96 30.49
C SER A 105 -4.33 7.07 29.43
N ARG A 106 -3.97 6.89 28.17
CA ARG A 106 -4.92 6.75 27.07
C ARG A 106 -5.17 5.28 26.83
N SER A 107 -6.43 4.96 26.58
CA SER A 107 -6.86 3.61 26.19
C SER A 107 -5.95 3.10 25.07
N PRO A 108 -5.49 1.83 25.11
CA PRO A 108 -4.57 1.32 24.10
C PRO A 108 -5.05 1.66 22.70
N SER A 109 -4.24 2.41 21.95
CA SER A 109 -4.40 2.56 20.51
C SER A 109 -4.60 1.15 19.93
N ALA A 110 -5.62 0.95 19.10
CA ALA A 110 -5.99 -0.38 18.62
C ALA A 110 -4.76 -1.10 18.06
N LYS A 111 -4.49 -2.32 18.56
CA LYS A 111 -3.29 -3.14 18.23
C LYS A 111 -3.25 -3.62 16.78
N THR A 112 -4.19 -3.19 15.94
CA THR A 112 -4.35 -3.64 14.55
C THR A 112 -4.84 -2.48 13.69
N MET A 113 -4.22 -2.33 12.51
CA MET A 113 -4.54 -1.28 11.54
C MET A 113 -5.97 -1.37 10.96
N ILE A 114 -6.67 -2.51 11.15
CA ILE A 114 -8.04 -2.77 10.66
C ILE A 114 -9.01 -3.10 11.79
N SER A 115 -8.83 -2.47 12.95
CA SER A 115 -9.76 -2.66 14.08
C SER A 115 -11.18 -2.14 13.79
N SER A 116 -11.31 -1.17 12.87
CA SER A 116 -12.61 -0.66 12.45
C SER A 116 -13.29 -1.59 11.44
N LEU A 117 -14.53 -2.00 11.73
CA LEU A 117 -15.40 -2.72 10.80
C LEU A 117 -15.64 -1.94 9.50
N ALA A 118 -15.57 -0.60 9.54
CA ALA A 118 -15.77 0.24 8.35
C ALA A 118 -14.69 0.04 7.28
N MET A 119 -13.49 -0.41 7.67
CA MET A 119 -12.37 -0.71 6.80
C MET A 119 -12.40 -2.16 6.27
N ARG A 120 -13.45 -2.93 6.59
CA ARG A 120 -13.64 -4.28 6.05
C ARG A 120 -14.61 -4.27 4.88
N TRP A 121 -14.45 -5.23 3.98
CA TRP A 121 -15.46 -5.55 3.00
C TRP A 121 -16.64 -6.23 3.71
N THR A 122 -17.73 -5.49 3.88
CA THR A 122 -18.94 -5.98 4.59
C THR A 122 -20.01 -6.51 3.65
N THR A 123 -19.90 -6.22 2.35
CA THR A 123 -20.86 -6.61 1.33
C THR A 123 -20.16 -7.49 0.31
N MET A 124 -20.75 -8.64 0.05
CA MET A 124 -20.30 -9.62 -0.92
C MET A 124 -21.36 -9.78 -2.01
N PRO A 125 -20.98 -10.07 -3.27
CA PRO A 125 -19.61 -10.20 -3.76
C PRO A 125 -18.89 -8.84 -3.92
N ILE A 126 -17.58 -8.81 -3.69
CA ILE A 126 -16.73 -7.63 -3.91
C ILE A 126 -16.65 -7.36 -5.43
N PRO A 127 -17.08 -6.19 -5.90
CA PRO A 127 -16.96 -5.83 -7.32
C PRO A 127 -15.49 -5.62 -7.70
N PHE A 128 -15.09 -6.13 -8.87
CA PHE A 128 -13.74 -5.89 -9.40
C PHE A 128 -13.69 -5.70 -10.92
N THR A 129 -12.64 -5.04 -11.40
CA THR A 129 -12.26 -4.96 -12.82
C THR A 129 -10.81 -5.39 -13.01
N ILE A 130 -10.47 -5.85 -14.21
CA ILE A 130 -9.09 -6.16 -14.59
C ILE A 130 -8.73 -5.31 -15.82
N ASP A 131 -7.70 -4.48 -15.69
CA ASP A 131 -7.19 -3.69 -16.80
C ASP A 131 -6.58 -4.59 -17.89
N SER A 132 -6.64 -4.16 -19.15
CA SER A 132 -6.24 -4.96 -20.33
C SER A 132 -4.79 -5.44 -20.32
N ASN A 133 -3.91 -4.76 -19.59
CA ASN A 133 -2.48 -5.06 -19.56
C ASN A 133 -2.08 -6.01 -18.43
N VAL A 134 -3.03 -6.37 -17.56
CA VAL A 134 -2.83 -7.28 -16.43
C VAL A 134 -3.00 -8.73 -16.89
N ASP A 135 -2.21 -9.63 -16.31
CA ASP A 135 -2.40 -11.07 -16.51
C ASP A 135 -3.71 -11.52 -15.85
N ARG A 136 -4.76 -11.63 -16.68
CA ARG A 136 -6.09 -12.05 -16.26
C ARG A 136 -6.09 -13.42 -15.60
N ASN A 137 -5.33 -14.38 -16.12
CA ASN A 137 -5.34 -15.74 -15.60
C ASN A 137 -4.74 -15.78 -14.18
N ALA A 138 -3.67 -15.01 -13.95
CA ALA A 138 -3.08 -14.89 -12.62
C ALA A 138 -4.06 -14.30 -11.59
N VAL A 139 -4.73 -13.19 -11.94
CA VAL A 139 -5.73 -12.55 -11.07
C VAL A 139 -6.89 -13.48 -10.77
N LEU A 140 -7.46 -14.13 -11.79
CA LEU A 140 -8.58 -15.05 -11.59
C LEU A 140 -8.18 -16.28 -10.75
N ALA A 141 -6.94 -16.76 -10.86
CA ALA A 141 -6.43 -17.83 -10.01
C ALA A 141 -6.33 -17.41 -8.54
N GLY A 142 -5.83 -16.20 -8.26
CA GLY A 142 -5.77 -15.65 -6.90
C GLY A 142 -7.16 -15.42 -6.28
N ILE A 143 -8.07 -14.83 -7.06
CA ILE A 143 -9.48 -14.67 -6.66
C ILE A 143 -10.12 -16.02 -6.33
N ARG A 144 -9.90 -17.02 -7.20
CA ARG A 144 -10.41 -18.37 -6.98
C ARG A 144 -9.86 -18.98 -5.71
N LEU A 145 -8.56 -18.84 -5.43
CA LEU A 145 -7.97 -19.34 -4.18
C LEU A 145 -8.69 -18.77 -2.96
N TRP A 146 -8.93 -17.45 -2.92
CA TRP A 146 -9.69 -16.81 -1.85
C TRP A 146 -11.12 -17.36 -1.73
N GLN A 147 -11.81 -17.56 -2.85
CA GLN A 147 -13.17 -18.11 -2.87
C GLN A 147 -13.23 -19.58 -2.45
N ASP A 148 -12.18 -20.36 -2.72
CA ASP A 148 -12.11 -21.79 -2.42
C ASP A 148 -11.81 -22.04 -0.93
N VAL A 149 -11.10 -21.12 -0.26
CA VAL A 149 -10.64 -21.30 1.14
C VAL A 149 -11.26 -20.35 2.15
N THR A 150 -12.09 -19.39 1.71
CA THR A 150 -12.77 -18.41 2.58
C THR A 150 -14.24 -18.21 2.17
N CYS A 151 -14.98 -17.41 2.94
CA CYS A 151 -16.34 -17.01 2.58
C CYS A 151 -16.41 -15.73 1.71
N ILE A 152 -15.26 -15.17 1.32
CA ILE A 152 -15.19 -13.96 0.48
C ILE A 152 -15.54 -14.35 -0.96
N THR A 153 -16.38 -13.55 -1.61
CA THR A 153 -16.76 -13.77 -3.02
C THR A 153 -16.55 -12.51 -3.83
N PHE A 154 -16.32 -12.68 -5.13
CA PHE A 154 -15.97 -11.59 -6.05
C PHE A 154 -16.90 -11.60 -7.26
N ARG A 155 -17.15 -10.42 -7.84
CA ARG A 155 -17.94 -10.26 -9.06
C ARG A 155 -17.27 -9.29 -10.00
N GLU A 156 -16.94 -9.76 -11.19
CA GLU A 156 -16.38 -8.92 -12.23
C GLU A 156 -17.44 -7.96 -12.78
N VAL A 157 -17.06 -6.71 -13.00
CA VAL A 157 -17.91 -5.67 -13.59
C VAL A 157 -17.22 -5.03 -14.80
N SER A 158 -17.96 -4.37 -15.69
CA SER A 158 -17.45 -3.89 -16.98
C SER A 158 -16.70 -2.56 -16.93
N GLY A 159 -16.53 -1.96 -15.74
CA GLY A 159 -15.84 -0.68 -15.55
C GLY A 159 -15.93 -0.20 -14.10
N THR A 160 -15.39 0.98 -13.81
CA THR A 160 -15.36 1.53 -12.45
C THR A 160 -16.53 2.46 -12.13
N SER A 161 -17.24 2.95 -13.15
CA SER A 161 -18.35 3.90 -13.00
C SER A 161 -19.57 3.25 -12.34
N GLY A 162 -20.13 3.90 -11.31
CA GLY A 162 -21.41 3.51 -10.71
C GLY A 162 -21.36 2.35 -9.70
N HIS A 163 -20.17 1.84 -9.36
CA HIS A 163 -20.03 0.68 -8.46
C HIS A 163 -19.65 1.02 -7.01
N GLY A 164 -19.35 2.28 -6.69
CA GLY A 164 -18.93 2.69 -5.34
C GLY A 164 -17.54 2.15 -4.99
N SER A 165 -17.38 1.59 -3.79
CA SER A 165 -16.14 0.89 -3.40
C SER A 165 -15.97 -0.41 -4.17
N MET A 166 -14.86 -0.55 -4.88
CA MET A 166 -14.54 -1.75 -5.66
C MET A 166 -13.03 -1.96 -5.81
N LEU A 167 -12.61 -3.12 -6.31
CA LEU A 167 -11.21 -3.39 -6.67
C LEU A 167 -10.96 -3.12 -8.15
N GLN A 168 -9.79 -2.57 -8.49
CA GLN A 168 -9.31 -2.49 -9.87
C GLN A 168 -7.90 -3.06 -9.95
N PHE A 169 -7.74 -4.18 -10.66
CA PHE A 169 -6.42 -4.75 -10.92
C PHE A 169 -5.77 -3.97 -12.07
N ILE A 170 -4.59 -3.42 -11.80
CA ILE A 170 -3.80 -2.61 -12.74
C ILE A 170 -2.41 -3.22 -12.94
N LYS A 171 -1.75 -2.83 -14.04
CA LYS A 171 -0.34 -3.15 -14.26
C LYS A 171 0.54 -1.98 -13.82
N GLY A 172 0.82 -1.90 -12.52
CA GLY A 172 1.71 -0.91 -11.95
C GLY A 172 3.18 -1.36 -11.91
N ASN A 173 4.01 -0.53 -11.27
CA ASN A 173 5.43 -0.80 -11.09
C ASN A 173 5.67 -1.48 -9.74
N GLY A 174 5.57 -2.81 -9.72
CA GLY A 174 5.69 -3.64 -8.51
C GLY A 174 4.37 -4.29 -8.11
N CYS A 175 4.40 -4.98 -6.97
CA CYS A 175 3.25 -5.62 -6.35
C CYS A 175 2.86 -4.78 -5.14
N TYR A 176 1.62 -4.28 -5.11
CA TYR A 176 1.13 -3.51 -3.99
C TYR A 176 -0.40 -3.40 -3.96
N SER A 177 -0.92 -3.14 -2.76
CA SER A 177 -2.35 -2.96 -2.50
C SER A 177 -2.61 -2.02 -1.32
N ASN A 178 -3.87 -1.62 -1.17
CA ASN A 178 -4.33 -0.99 0.07
C ASN A 178 -4.72 -2.05 1.10
N ILE A 179 -4.55 -1.74 2.38
CA ILE A 179 -5.09 -2.58 3.45
C ILE A 179 -6.60 -2.31 3.63
N GLY A 180 -7.40 -3.37 3.47
CA GLY A 180 -8.84 -3.34 3.70
C GLY A 180 -9.62 -2.61 2.59
N ARG A 181 -10.83 -2.17 2.92
CA ARG A 181 -11.73 -1.44 2.01
C ARG A 181 -11.53 0.06 2.12
N VAL A 182 -11.19 0.70 1.00
CA VAL A 182 -11.16 2.17 0.87
C VAL A 182 -12.54 2.65 0.42
N SER A 183 -13.11 3.61 1.16
CA SER A 183 -14.53 4.00 1.03
C SER A 183 -14.85 4.91 -0.16
N GLN A 184 -13.94 5.08 -1.12
CA GLN A 184 -14.11 6.02 -2.24
C GLN A 184 -13.60 5.41 -3.55
N GLY A 185 -14.55 5.01 -4.42
CA GLY A 185 -14.27 4.56 -5.77
C GLY A 185 -13.52 3.23 -5.85
N ALA A 186 -12.85 3.03 -6.99
CA ALA A 186 -12.01 1.86 -7.21
C ALA A 186 -10.68 2.03 -6.46
N GLN A 187 -10.40 1.10 -5.54
CA GLN A 187 -9.06 0.95 -4.97
C GLN A 187 -8.25 0.02 -5.87
N GLN A 188 -7.00 0.35 -6.10
CA GLN A 188 -6.18 -0.37 -7.07
C GLN A 188 -5.33 -1.43 -6.41
N ILE A 189 -5.15 -2.52 -7.14
CA ILE A 189 -4.23 -3.61 -6.81
C ILE A 189 -3.25 -3.73 -7.97
N SER A 190 -1.96 -3.52 -7.71
CA SER A 190 -0.93 -3.61 -8.75
C SER A 190 -0.43 -5.03 -8.88
N ILE A 191 -0.68 -5.63 -10.05
CA ILE A 191 -0.05 -6.88 -10.47
C ILE A 191 0.92 -6.54 -11.60
N GLY A 192 2.10 -6.04 -11.19
CA GLY A 192 3.18 -5.66 -12.07
C GLY A 192 3.95 -6.83 -12.68
N ASN A 193 5.05 -6.51 -13.37
CA ASN A 193 5.97 -7.53 -13.87
C ASN A 193 6.63 -8.27 -12.69
N GLY A 194 6.59 -9.60 -12.71
CA GLY A 194 7.07 -10.44 -11.60
C GLY A 194 6.03 -10.75 -10.52
N CYS A 195 4.82 -10.19 -10.61
CA CYS A 195 3.77 -10.33 -9.58
C CYS A 195 2.71 -11.41 -9.89
N THR A 196 2.90 -12.24 -10.93
CA THR A 196 1.85 -13.15 -11.44
C THR A 196 1.81 -14.53 -10.78
N SER A 197 2.65 -14.78 -9.77
CA SER A 197 2.59 -16.02 -9.00
C SER A 197 1.29 -16.10 -8.21
N LEU A 198 0.73 -17.31 -8.02
CA LEU A 198 -0.50 -17.49 -7.25
C LEU A 198 -0.39 -16.91 -5.83
N GLY A 199 0.75 -17.15 -5.17
CA GLY A 199 1.01 -16.64 -3.82
C GLY A 199 1.05 -15.12 -3.78
N THR A 200 1.74 -14.49 -4.75
CA THR A 200 1.83 -13.03 -4.84
C THR A 200 0.46 -12.40 -5.11
N VAL A 201 -0.29 -12.88 -6.10
CA VAL A 201 -1.62 -12.34 -6.39
C VAL A 201 -2.55 -12.51 -5.18
N ALA A 202 -2.51 -13.66 -4.51
CA ALA A 202 -3.33 -13.90 -3.33
C ALA A 202 -2.96 -12.99 -2.16
N HIS A 203 -1.67 -12.70 -1.98
CA HIS A 203 -1.14 -11.73 -1.02
C HIS A 203 -1.65 -10.32 -1.31
N GLU A 204 -1.56 -9.83 -2.55
CA GLU A 204 -2.04 -8.49 -2.90
C GLU A 204 -3.57 -8.30 -2.75
N ILE A 205 -4.33 -9.39 -2.79
CA ILE A 205 -5.79 -9.35 -2.60
C ILE A 205 -6.18 -9.15 -1.11
N GLY A 206 -5.37 -9.60 -0.16
CA GLY A 206 -5.74 -9.64 1.27
C GLY A 206 -4.80 -8.91 2.19
#